data_AF-A0AAX2MGJ1-F1
#
_entry.id   AF-A0AAX2MGJ1-F1
#
_cell.length_a   1.000
_cell.length_b   1.000
_cell.length_c   1.000
_cell.angle_alpha   90.00
_cell.angle_beta   90.00
_cell.angle_gamma   90.00
#
_symmetry.space_group_name_H-M   'P 1'
#
loop_
_entity.id
_entity.type
_entity.pdbx_description
1 polymer ?
#
loop_
_entity_poly.entity_id
_entity_poly.type
_entity_poly.pdbx_seq_one_letter_code
_entity_poly.pdbx_strand_id
1 'polypeptide(L)'
;MVWPFGLDFVHGSLFPLNDPAWSLFFELFVNIFFFYFVVKFKKFYNTFFVITFLLFYIFTTLITKQINPGWSYDYMYSGFIRVIYAFFMGTLIYNYHSQKIYNFSVIVPIIMFIAFFSSSSKVAFFNSIVIAPLSVYFLSQLTHKHGIKSKICSILGDISYPIYILHFPIYRLLHPILSLYISTQATIITIASIFTFILSFISLRIDNSLRLYLKRFTSPATCSLNQTVK
;
A
#
# COMPACT_ATOMS: atom_id res chain seq x y z
N MET A 1 -23.27 -17.61 2.22
CA MET A 1 -21.86 -17.98 2.51
C MET A 1 -21.42 -17.12 3.68
N VAL A 2 -21.15 -17.74 4.84
CA VAL A 2 -20.74 -17.03 6.06
C VAL A 2 -19.23 -16.78 6.00
N TRP A 3 -18.85 -15.51 6.08
CA TRP A 3 -17.47 -15.04 6.06
C TRP A 3 -16.81 -15.28 7.43
N PRO A 4 -15.54 -15.75 7.53
CA PRO A 4 -14.94 -16.23 8.78
C PRO A 4 -14.55 -15.13 9.79
N PHE A 5 -14.96 -13.87 9.59
CA PHE A 5 -14.57 -12.73 10.43
C PHE A 5 -15.73 -11.87 10.99
N GLY A 6 -16.98 -12.35 10.95
CA GLY A 6 -18.08 -11.67 11.66
C GLY A 6 -19.45 -11.77 10.99
N LEU A 7 -20.49 -11.41 11.74
CA LEU A 7 -21.92 -11.44 11.36
C LEU A 7 -22.40 -10.14 10.68
N ASP A 8 -21.50 -9.32 10.14
CA ASP A 8 -21.91 -8.18 9.33
C ASP A 8 -22.24 -8.68 7.92
N PHE A 9 -23.49 -8.51 7.51
CA PHE A 9 -23.93 -8.78 6.14
C PHE A 9 -23.12 -7.89 5.17
N VAL A 10 -22.10 -8.48 4.53
CA VAL A 10 -21.30 -7.79 3.51
C VAL A 10 -22.17 -7.60 2.27
N HIS A 11 -22.68 -6.39 2.07
CA HIS A 11 -23.06 -5.92 0.74
C HIS A 11 -21.77 -5.74 -0.08
N GLY A 12 -21.32 -6.83 -0.72
CA GLY A 12 -20.25 -6.95 -1.73
C GLY A 12 -18.90 -6.25 -1.46
N SER A 13 -17.79 -7.00 -1.46
CA SER A 13 -16.48 -6.36 -1.60
C SER A 13 -16.35 -5.71 -2.99
N LEU A 14 -15.65 -4.57 -3.05
CA LEU A 14 -15.42 -3.83 -4.30
C LEU A 14 -14.70 -4.67 -5.35
N PHE A 15 -13.85 -5.60 -4.90
CA PHE A 15 -13.08 -6.51 -5.74
C PHE A 15 -13.26 -7.95 -5.25
N PRO A 16 -14.34 -8.65 -5.66
CA PRO A 16 -14.71 -9.97 -5.11
C PRO A 16 -13.65 -11.07 -5.23
N LEU A 17 -12.75 -10.96 -6.20
CA LEU A 17 -11.66 -11.92 -6.41
C LEU A 17 -10.41 -11.60 -5.58
N ASN A 18 -10.22 -10.33 -5.20
CA ASN A 18 -9.09 -9.86 -4.44
C ASN A 18 -9.50 -8.66 -3.60
N ASP A 19 -10.04 -8.91 -2.41
CA ASP A 19 -10.58 -7.83 -1.56
C ASP A 19 -9.55 -6.71 -1.33
N PRO A 20 -8.26 -6.98 -1.01
CA PRO A 20 -7.22 -5.94 -0.90
C PRO A 20 -7.01 -5.04 -2.13
N ALA A 21 -7.41 -5.46 -3.34
CA ALA A 21 -7.13 -4.71 -4.57
C ALA A 21 -7.79 -3.32 -4.61
N TRP A 22 -8.75 -3.02 -3.73
CA TRP A 22 -9.38 -1.71 -3.64
C TRP A 22 -8.36 -0.57 -3.45
N SER A 23 -7.30 -0.82 -2.67
CA SER A 23 -6.32 0.22 -2.36
C SER A 23 -5.45 0.56 -3.58
N LEU A 24 -5.02 -0.46 -4.33
CA LEU A 24 -4.26 -0.31 -5.57
C LEU A 24 -5.07 0.42 -6.65
N PHE A 25 -6.37 0.12 -6.74
CA PHE A 25 -7.26 0.81 -7.67
C PHE A 25 -7.35 2.31 -7.36
N PHE A 26 -7.57 2.68 -6.10
CA PHE A 26 -7.61 4.09 -5.71
C PHE A 26 -6.25 4.76 -5.83
N GLU A 27 -5.16 4.06 -5.54
CA GLU A 27 -3.80 4.58 -5.74
C GLU A 27 -3.54 4.90 -7.21
N LEU A 28 -3.91 4.00 -8.13
CA LEU A 28 -3.83 4.24 -9.57
C LEU A 28 -4.64 5.48 -9.97
N PHE A 29 -5.87 5.60 -9.48
CA PHE A 29 -6.73 6.75 -9.75
C PHE A 29 -6.09 8.06 -9.27
N VAL A 30 -5.62 8.11 -8.03
CA VAL A 30 -4.98 9.30 -7.45
C VAL A 30 -3.69 9.65 -8.19
N ASN A 31 -2.89 8.65 -8.60
CA ASN A 31 -1.69 8.88 -9.40
C ASN A 31 -1.98 9.49 -10.77
N ILE A 32 -3.03 9.01 -11.48
CA ILE A 32 -3.48 9.60 -12.74
C ILE A 32 -3.91 11.06 -12.51
N PHE A 33 -4.77 11.29 -11.52
CA PHE A 33 -5.24 12.63 -11.18
C PHE A 33 -4.06 13.57 -10.81
N PHE A 34 -3.13 13.06 -10.01
CA PHE A 34 -1.93 13.79 -9.62
C PHE A 34 -1.08 14.20 -10.82
N PHE A 35 -0.83 13.27 -11.75
CA PHE A 35 -0.03 13.54 -12.95
C PHE A 35 -0.64 14.65 -13.81
N TYR A 36 -1.95 14.60 -14.05
CA TYR A 36 -2.63 15.57 -14.92
C TYR A 36 -2.81 16.95 -14.27
N PHE A 37 -3.23 16.98 -13.01
CA PHE A 37 -3.64 18.23 -12.36
C PHE A 37 -2.59 18.79 -11.41
N VAL A 38 -1.89 17.93 -10.67
CA VAL A 38 -1.18 18.32 -9.45
C VAL A 38 0.33 18.52 -9.62
N VAL A 39 0.95 17.91 -10.63
CA VAL A 39 2.37 18.15 -10.96
C VAL A 39 2.70 19.64 -11.14
N LYS A 40 1.70 20.48 -11.45
CA LYS A 40 1.84 21.92 -11.64
C LYS A 40 1.65 22.76 -10.36
N PHE A 41 1.25 22.18 -9.24
CA PHE A 41 0.91 22.96 -8.03
C PHE A 41 2.11 23.23 -7.11
N LYS A 42 2.15 24.45 -6.54
CA LYS A 42 3.14 24.86 -5.53
C LYS A 42 2.88 24.17 -4.18
N LYS A 43 3.90 24.14 -3.30
CA LYS A 43 3.83 23.55 -1.95
C LYS A 43 2.62 24.01 -1.12
N PHE A 44 2.14 25.25 -1.29
CA PHE A 44 0.98 25.79 -0.57
C PHE A 44 -0.33 25.01 -0.83
N TYR A 45 -0.56 24.58 -2.08
CA TYR A 45 -1.77 23.85 -2.44
C TYR A 45 -1.77 22.43 -1.86
N ASN A 46 -0.60 21.82 -1.66
CA ASN A 46 -0.50 20.49 -1.05
C ASN A 46 -1.04 20.49 0.38
N THR A 47 -0.60 21.45 1.22
CA THR A 47 -1.11 21.58 2.60
C THR A 47 -2.63 21.80 2.63
N PHE A 48 -3.16 22.60 1.70
CA PHE A 48 -4.60 22.80 1.57
C PHE A 48 -5.34 21.49 1.26
N PHE A 49 -4.84 20.67 0.32
CA PHE A 49 -5.41 19.36 0.02
C PHE A 49 -5.36 18.40 1.21
N VAL A 50 -4.23 18.36 1.94
CA VAL A 50 -4.11 17.52 3.15
C VAL A 50 -5.18 17.88 4.18
N ILE A 51 -5.33 19.17 4.51
CA ILE A 51 -6.30 19.62 5.51
C ILE A 51 -7.73 19.33 5.04
N THR A 52 -8.04 19.65 3.78
CA THR A 52 -9.39 19.46 3.22
C THR A 52 -9.81 18.00 3.23
N PHE A 53 -8.95 17.10 2.72
CA PHE A 53 -9.27 15.67 2.67
C PHE A 53 -9.17 15.00 4.03
N LEU A 54 -8.37 15.51 4.97
CA LEU A 54 -8.40 15.07 6.36
C LEU A 54 -9.75 15.39 7.02
N LEU A 55 -10.27 16.61 6.85
CA LEU A 55 -11.58 16.99 7.38
C LEU A 55 -12.70 16.16 6.78
N PHE A 56 -12.67 15.94 5.46
CA PHE A 56 -13.63 15.05 4.81
C PHE A 56 -13.52 13.62 5.31
N TYR A 57 -12.30 13.09 5.52
CA TYR A 57 -12.12 11.75 6.06
C TYR A 57 -12.68 11.60 7.47
N ILE A 58 -12.44 12.59 8.34
CA ILE A 58 -13.03 12.64 9.69
C ILE A 58 -14.56 12.69 9.59
N PHE A 59 -15.10 13.58 8.75
CA PHE A 59 -16.53 13.77 8.58
C PHE A 59 -17.24 12.51 8.07
N THR A 60 -16.70 11.86 7.03
CA THR A 60 -17.29 10.61 6.51
C THR A 60 -17.19 9.48 7.53
N THR A 61 -16.09 9.40 8.29
CA THR A 61 -15.95 8.41 9.36
C THR A 61 -16.99 8.62 10.47
N LEU A 62 -17.30 9.87 10.83
CA LEU A 62 -18.30 10.18 11.84
C LEU A 62 -19.73 9.83 11.38
N ILE A 63 -20.05 10.08 10.10
CA ILE A 63 -21.38 9.77 9.53
C ILE A 63 -21.57 8.26 9.35
N THR A 64 -20.63 7.62 8.67
CA THR A 64 -20.72 6.20 8.30
C THR A 64 -20.45 5.29 9.48
N LYS A 65 -19.79 5.80 10.53
CA LYS A 65 -19.24 5.02 11.65
C LYS A 65 -18.28 3.91 11.19
N GLN A 66 -17.72 4.04 9.98
CA GLN A 66 -16.79 3.10 9.38
C GLN A 66 -15.38 3.68 9.41
N ILE A 67 -14.48 3.00 10.12
CA ILE A 67 -13.10 3.46 10.35
C ILE A 67 -12.13 2.96 9.27
N ASN A 68 -12.51 1.91 8.55
CA ASN A 68 -11.77 1.39 7.41
C ASN A 68 -12.64 1.45 6.14
N PRO A 69 -12.97 2.65 5.62
CA PRO A 69 -13.79 2.77 4.42
C PRO A 69 -13.00 2.41 3.15
N GLY A 70 -13.72 2.01 2.11
CA GLY A 70 -13.17 1.81 0.76
C GLY A 70 -12.97 0.37 0.31
N TRP A 71 -13.24 -0.64 1.15
CA TRP A 71 -13.21 -2.05 0.73
C TRP A 71 -14.60 -2.56 0.29
N SER A 72 -15.68 -1.95 0.77
CA SER A 72 -17.06 -2.27 0.37
C SER A 72 -17.63 -1.25 -0.60
N TYR A 73 -18.62 -1.68 -1.39
CA TYR A 73 -19.32 -0.82 -2.34
C TYR A 73 -19.98 0.39 -1.67
N ASP A 74 -20.63 0.17 -0.52
CA ASP A 74 -21.41 1.19 0.20
C ASP A 74 -20.59 2.41 0.64
N TYR A 75 -19.29 2.23 0.88
CA TYR A 75 -18.40 3.27 1.39
C TYR A 75 -17.21 3.54 0.45
N MET A 76 -17.39 3.23 -0.85
CA MET A 76 -16.36 3.45 -1.88
C MET A 76 -15.89 4.92 -1.93
N TYR A 77 -16.83 5.88 -1.86
CA TYR A 77 -16.52 7.31 -1.87
C TYR A 77 -15.60 7.73 -0.71
N SER A 78 -15.81 7.17 0.48
CA SER A 78 -14.97 7.43 1.64
C SER A 78 -13.60 6.77 1.50
N GLY A 79 -13.47 5.72 0.67
CA GLY A 79 -12.20 5.15 0.24
C GLY A 79 -11.35 6.13 -0.58
N PHE A 80 -11.95 6.80 -1.58
CA PHE A 80 -11.28 7.84 -2.35
C PHE A 80 -10.76 8.98 -1.45
N ILE A 81 -11.61 9.50 -0.57
CA ILE A 81 -11.25 10.58 0.35
C ILE A 81 -10.03 10.18 1.21
N ARG A 82 -10.05 8.96 1.75
CA ARG A 82 -8.95 8.43 2.59
C ARG A 82 -7.64 8.29 1.81
N VAL A 83 -7.68 7.74 0.59
CA VAL A 83 -6.47 7.54 -0.23
C VAL A 83 -5.92 8.87 -0.73
N ILE A 84 -6.78 9.81 -1.12
CA ILE A 84 -6.35 11.15 -1.52
C ILE A 84 -5.65 11.86 -0.34
N TYR A 85 -6.25 11.82 0.86
CA TYR A 85 -5.61 12.32 2.07
C TYR A 85 -4.23 11.69 2.30
N ALA A 86 -4.14 10.36 2.30
CA ALA A 86 -2.89 9.64 2.58
C ALA A 86 -1.81 9.96 1.54
N PHE A 87 -2.19 10.04 0.26
CA PHE A 87 -1.30 10.41 -0.83
C PHE A 87 -0.71 11.81 -0.63
N PHE A 88 -1.56 12.82 -0.43
CA PHE A 88 -1.09 14.19 -0.23
C PHE A 88 -0.28 14.33 1.07
N MET A 89 -0.66 13.63 2.15
CA MET A 89 0.12 13.59 3.38
C MET A 89 1.53 13.02 3.12
N GLY A 90 1.65 11.95 2.32
CA GLY A 90 2.93 11.40 1.89
C GLY A 90 3.77 12.41 1.09
N THR A 91 3.16 13.13 0.14
CA THR A 91 3.88 14.18 -0.60
C THR A 91 4.29 15.36 0.29
N LEU A 92 3.50 15.69 1.32
CA LEU A 92 3.84 16.71 2.30
C LEU A 92 5.05 16.25 3.12
N ILE A 93 5.03 15.01 3.62
CA ILE A 93 6.18 14.40 4.30
C ILE A 93 7.43 14.47 3.42
N TYR A 94 7.34 14.09 2.14
CA TYR A 94 8.46 14.18 1.20
C TYR A 94 9.02 15.61 1.08
N ASN A 95 8.15 16.62 1.06
CA ASN A 95 8.56 18.02 0.93
C ASN A 95 9.21 18.62 2.19
N TYR A 96 8.90 18.07 3.37
CA TYR A 96 9.36 18.56 4.68
C TYR A 96 10.24 17.56 5.43
N HIS A 97 10.61 16.43 4.81
CA HIS A 97 11.44 15.43 5.46
C HIS A 97 12.79 16.05 5.85
N SER A 98 13.27 15.68 7.04
CA SER A 98 14.59 16.07 7.52
C SER A 98 15.57 14.93 7.31
N GLN A 99 16.84 15.25 7.06
CA GLN A 99 17.92 14.26 7.09
C GLN A 99 18.45 14.03 8.51
N LYS A 100 17.95 14.77 9.51
CA LYS A 100 18.30 14.55 10.92
C LYS A 100 17.59 13.30 11.43
N ILE A 101 18.36 12.40 12.04
CA ILE A 101 17.84 11.20 12.71
C ILE A 101 17.47 11.57 14.14
N TYR A 102 16.26 11.24 14.56
CA TYR A 102 15.80 11.42 15.93
C TYR A 102 15.74 10.09 16.67
N ASN A 103 15.81 10.10 18.00
CA ASN A 103 15.80 8.88 18.82
C ASN A 103 14.51 8.05 18.66
N PHE A 104 13.42 8.67 18.20
CA PHE A 104 12.13 8.01 17.99
C PHE A 104 11.96 7.38 16.61
N SER A 105 12.98 7.43 15.73
CA SER A 105 12.84 6.97 14.33
C SER A 105 12.43 5.50 14.18
N VAL A 106 12.74 4.66 15.17
CA VAL A 106 12.37 3.23 15.21
C VAL A 106 11.18 2.97 16.14
N ILE A 107 10.99 3.78 17.18
CA ILE A 107 9.95 3.59 18.19
C ILE A 107 8.54 3.78 17.60
N VAL A 108 8.36 4.84 16.79
CA VAL A 108 7.04 5.17 16.24
C VAL A 108 6.51 4.09 15.28
N PRO A 109 7.32 3.54 14.34
CA PRO A 109 6.91 2.38 13.55
C PRO A 109 6.55 1.13 14.37
N ILE A 110 7.23 0.88 15.50
CA ILE A 110 6.89 -0.23 16.40
C ILE A 110 5.52 0.02 17.03
N ILE A 111 5.24 1.25 17.48
CA ILE A 111 3.93 1.62 18.02
C ILE A 111 2.84 1.43 16.96
N MET A 112 3.09 1.82 15.70
CA MET A 112 2.18 1.58 14.58
C MET A 112 1.88 0.10 14.40
N PHE A 113 2.92 -0.74 14.46
CA PHE A 113 2.78 -2.19 14.32
C PHE A 113 1.98 -2.81 15.46
N ILE A 114 2.20 -2.37 16.71
CA ILE A 114 1.41 -2.81 17.86
C ILE A 114 -0.05 -2.33 17.73
N ALA A 115 -0.25 -1.08 17.34
CA ALA A 115 -1.57 -0.48 17.16
C ALA A 115 -2.38 -1.20 16.06
N PHE A 116 -1.72 -1.77 15.05
CA PHE A 116 -2.36 -2.58 14.01
C PHE A 116 -3.09 -3.82 14.55
N PHE A 117 -2.57 -4.44 15.61
CA PHE A 117 -3.22 -5.60 16.25
C PHE A 117 -4.30 -5.20 17.25
N SER A 118 -4.52 -3.91 17.48
CA SER A 118 -5.58 -3.45 18.36
C SER A 118 -6.95 -3.66 17.72
N SER A 119 -7.86 -4.34 18.42
CA SER A 119 -9.27 -4.44 18.02
C SER A 119 -10.05 -3.14 18.25
N SER A 120 -9.44 -2.12 18.87
CA SER A 120 -10.09 -0.85 19.15
C SER A 120 -10.22 -0.01 17.90
N SER A 121 -11.46 0.29 17.54
CA SER A 121 -11.81 1.12 16.40
C SER A 121 -11.20 2.54 16.52
N LYS A 122 -11.18 3.11 17.73
CA LYS A 122 -10.52 4.40 18.02
C LYS A 122 -9.02 4.36 17.78
N VAL A 123 -8.37 3.25 18.15
CA VAL A 123 -6.93 3.05 17.94
C VAL A 123 -6.63 2.93 16.46
N ALA A 124 -7.42 2.18 15.69
CA ALA A 124 -7.26 2.07 14.24
C ALA A 124 -7.42 3.43 13.54
N PHE A 125 -8.40 4.23 13.95
CA PHE A 125 -8.62 5.56 13.39
C PHE A 125 -7.44 6.50 13.69
N PHE A 126 -7.02 6.57 14.95
CA PHE A 126 -5.87 7.36 15.37
C PHE A 126 -4.56 6.89 14.69
N ASN A 127 -4.42 5.58 14.52
CA ASN A 127 -3.30 5.00 13.79
C ASN A 127 -3.27 5.48 12.33
N SER A 128 -4.42 5.55 11.66
CA SER A 128 -4.52 5.98 10.26
C SER A 128 -4.19 7.46 10.02
N ILE A 129 -4.53 8.35 10.95
CA ILE A 129 -4.37 9.81 10.79
C ILE A 129 -3.04 10.31 11.38
N VAL A 130 -2.56 9.69 12.46
CA VAL A 130 -1.45 10.22 13.25
C VAL A 130 -0.25 9.29 13.22
N ILE A 131 -0.41 8.06 13.73
CA ILE A 131 0.73 7.17 13.96
C ILE A 131 1.35 6.72 12.63
N ALA A 132 0.53 6.37 11.62
CA ALA A 132 1.04 5.92 10.32
C ALA A 132 1.79 7.04 9.56
N PRO A 133 1.25 8.26 9.38
CA PRO A 133 2.03 9.35 8.78
C PRO A 133 3.30 9.71 9.56
N LEU A 134 3.25 9.72 10.90
CA LEU A 134 4.45 9.94 11.70
C LEU A 134 5.48 8.82 11.52
N SER A 135 5.04 7.56 11.43
CA SER A 135 5.91 6.42 11.17
C SER A 135 6.63 6.58 9.84
N VAL A 136 5.92 6.98 8.79
CA VAL A 136 6.52 7.25 7.47
C VAL A 136 7.53 8.40 7.57
N TYR A 137 7.19 9.51 8.24
CA TYR A 137 8.12 10.63 8.44
C TYR A 137 9.40 10.20 9.17
N PHE A 138 9.27 9.46 10.27
CA PHE A 138 10.40 9.00 11.07
C PHE A 138 11.25 7.94 10.36
N LEU A 139 10.61 7.01 9.64
CA LEU A 139 11.31 5.99 8.86
C LEU A 139 12.04 6.61 7.66
N SER A 140 11.50 7.68 7.06
CA SER A 140 12.15 8.39 5.95
C SER A 140 13.51 9.00 6.31
N GLN A 141 13.79 9.21 7.60
CA GLN A 141 15.08 9.71 8.08
C GLN A 141 16.15 8.61 8.11
N LEU A 142 15.74 7.33 8.17
CA LEU A 142 16.64 6.18 8.21
C LEU A 142 17.06 5.79 6.78
N THR A 143 17.75 6.68 6.07
CA THR A 143 18.22 6.38 4.72
C THR A 143 19.50 5.55 4.75
N HIS A 144 19.41 4.28 4.36
CA HIS A 144 20.57 3.43 4.11
C HIS A 144 20.95 3.46 2.62
N LYS A 145 21.90 4.32 2.25
CA LYS A 145 22.32 4.48 0.84
C LYS A 145 23.20 3.33 0.33
N HIS A 146 23.98 2.70 1.20
CA HIS A 146 24.92 1.65 0.82
C HIS A 146 24.97 0.50 1.85
N GLY A 147 25.46 -0.67 1.41
CA GLY A 147 25.73 -1.82 2.26
C GLY A 147 24.63 -2.88 2.30
N ILE A 148 24.85 -3.91 3.13
CA ILE A 148 23.97 -5.10 3.23
C ILE A 148 22.53 -4.73 3.61
N LYS A 149 22.37 -3.74 4.50
CA LYS A 149 21.06 -3.28 4.98
C LYS A 149 20.22 -2.70 3.83
N SER A 150 20.82 -1.86 2.99
CA SER A 150 20.16 -1.29 1.81
C SER A 150 19.70 -2.39 0.84
N LYS A 151 20.55 -3.39 0.59
CA LYS A 151 20.22 -4.53 -0.27
C LYS A 151 19.04 -5.35 0.28
N ILE A 152 19.04 -5.64 1.58
CA ILE A 152 17.94 -6.38 2.24
C ILE A 152 16.63 -5.58 2.15
N CYS A 153 16.66 -4.27 2.44
CA CYS A 153 15.47 -3.41 2.34
C CYS A 153 14.92 -3.36 0.91
N SER A 154 15.79 -3.27 -0.11
CA SER A 154 15.36 -3.32 -1.52
C SER A 154 14.67 -4.63 -1.84
N ILE A 155 15.26 -5.78 -1.47
CA ILE A 155 14.69 -7.10 -1.74
C ILE A 155 13.32 -7.26 -1.07
N LEU A 156 13.21 -6.86 0.21
CA LEU A 156 11.93 -6.90 0.93
C LEU A 156 10.88 -5.99 0.30
N GLY A 157 11.29 -4.81 -0.15
CA GLY A 157 10.44 -3.88 -0.89
C GLY A 157 9.95 -4.48 -2.21
N ASP A 158 10.85 -5.04 -3.01
CA ASP A 158 10.53 -5.60 -4.33
C ASP A 158 9.55 -6.79 -4.21
N ILE A 159 9.71 -7.62 -3.18
CA ILE A 159 8.84 -8.79 -2.92
C ILE A 159 7.48 -8.39 -2.33
N SER A 160 7.40 -7.27 -1.62
CA SER A 160 6.18 -6.84 -0.93
C SER A 160 4.98 -6.70 -1.87
N TYR A 161 5.20 -6.23 -3.11
CA TYR A 161 4.15 -6.00 -4.09
C TYR A 161 3.54 -7.32 -4.63
N PRO A 162 4.32 -8.31 -5.13
CA PRO A 162 3.77 -9.62 -5.48
C PRO A 162 3.05 -10.31 -4.32
N ILE A 163 3.59 -10.23 -3.09
CA ILE A 163 2.90 -10.79 -1.91
C ILE A 163 1.55 -10.12 -1.72
N TYR A 164 1.51 -8.79 -1.80
CA TYR A 164 0.28 -8.02 -1.65
C TYR A 164 -0.79 -8.42 -2.67
N ILE A 165 -0.42 -8.66 -3.94
CA ILE A 165 -1.37 -9.06 -4.96
C ILE A 165 -1.84 -10.51 -4.79
N LEU A 166 -0.93 -11.42 -4.41
CA LEU A 166 -1.17 -12.85 -4.48
C LEU A 166 -1.74 -13.47 -3.20
N HIS A 167 -1.47 -12.88 -2.02
CA HIS A 167 -1.80 -13.51 -0.74
C HIS A 167 -3.29 -13.87 -0.61
N PHE A 168 -4.17 -12.94 -0.98
CA PHE A 168 -5.61 -13.12 -0.80
C PHE A 168 -6.21 -14.05 -1.87
N PRO A 169 -5.94 -13.90 -3.19
CA PRO A 169 -6.38 -14.85 -4.20
C PRO A 169 -5.91 -16.29 -3.93
N ILE A 170 -4.65 -16.47 -3.55
CA ILE A 170 -4.09 -17.80 -3.23
C ILE A 170 -4.80 -18.40 -2.02
N TYR A 171 -4.96 -17.63 -0.94
CA TYR A 171 -5.71 -18.08 0.23
C TYR A 171 -7.13 -18.50 -0.16
N ARG A 172 -7.84 -17.70 -0.95
CA ARG A 172 -9.22 -17.97 -1.37
C ARG A 172 -9.35 -19.20 -2.27
N LEU A 173 -8.34 -19.50 -3.08
CA LEU A 173 -8.30 -20.72 -3.91
C LEU A 173 -7.98 -21.97 -3.08
N LEU A 174 -7.02 -21.87 -2.15
CA LEU A 174 -6.56 -23.03 -1.37
C LEU A 174 -7.47 -23.36 -0.19
N HIS A 175 -8.09 -22.36 0.44
CA HIS A 175 -8.92 -22.53 1.64
C HIS A 175 -10.01 -23.59 1.50
N PRO A 176 -10.90 -23.58 0.47
CA PRO A 176 -11.96 -24.57 0.38
C PRO A 176 -11.42 -26.00 0.24
N ILE A 177 -10.33 -26.18 -0.52
CA ILE A 177 -9.71 -27.50 -0.73
C ILE A 177 -9.06 -28.00 0.57
N LEU A 178 -8.23 -27.17 1.20
CA LEU A 178 -7.52 -27.54 2.43
C LEU A 178 -8.48 -27.77 3.60
N SER A 179 -9.59 -27.04 3.66
CA SER A 179 -10.61 -27.18 4.71
C SER A 179 -11.30 -28.55 4.73
N LEU A 180 -11.22 -29.32 3.64
CA LEU A 180 -11.72 -30.71 3.59
C LEU A 180 -10.82 -31.69 4.35
N TYR A 181 -9.54 -31.37 4.50
CA TYR A 181 -8.53 -32.28 5.07
C TYR A 181 -7.92 -31.76 6.38
N ILE A 182 -7.98 -30.45 6.60
CA ILE A 182 -7.30 -29.75 7.69
C ILE A 182 -8.33 -28.92 8.47
N SER A 183 -8.44 -29.19 9.77
CA SER A 183 -9.41 -28.50 10.65
C SER A 183 -8.88 -27.21 11.26
N THR A 184 -7.56 -27.04 11.36
CA THR A 184 -6.96 -25.88 12.03
C THR A 184 -6.75 -24.72 11.05
N GLN A 185 -7.43 -23.60 11.27
CA GLN A 185 -7.30 -22.42 10.40
C GLN A 185 -5.86 -21.88 10.32
N ALA A 186 -5.11 -21.96 11.43
CA ALA A 186 -3.72 -21.51 11.48
C ALA A 186 -2.84 -22.27 10.47
N THR A 187 -3.02 -23.59 10.32
CA THR A 187 -2.20 -24.38 9.39
C THR A 187 -2.59 -24.09 7.94
N ILE A 188 -3.88 -23.91 7.63
CA ILE A 188 -4.36 -23.48 6.30
C ILE A 188 -3.73 -22.14 5.92
N ILE A 189 -3.78 -21.15 6.81
CA ILE A 189 -3.18 -19.83 6.60
C ILE A 189 -1.66 -19.94 6.41
N THR A 190 -1.00 -20.81 7.18
CA THR A 190 0.45 -21.02 7.07
C THR A 190 0.83 -21.62 5.71
N ILE A 191 0.12 -22.65 5.27
CA ILE A 191 0.32 -23.29 3.96
C ILE A 191 0.08 -22.27 2.83
N ALA A 192 -1.02 -21.52 2.90
CA ALA A 192 -1.34 -20.48 1.91
C ALA A 192 -0.27 -19.37 1.89
N SER A 193 0.27 -18.98 3.05
CA SER A 193 1.33 -17.98 3.16
C SER A 193 2.65 -18.46 2.55
N ILE A 194 3.04 -19.72 2.80
CA ILE A 194 4.22 -20.34 2.19
C ILE A 194 4.06 -20.40 0.67
N PHE A 195 2.90 -20.85 0.19
CA PHE A 195 2.61 -20.92 -1.24
C PHE A 195 2.66 -19.52 -1.88
N THR A 196 2.05 -18.53 -1.23
CA THR A 196 2.12 -17.12 -1.66
C THR A 196 3.55 -16.62 -1.75
N PHE A 197 4.37 -16.88 -0.73
CA PHE A 197 5.76 -16.45 -0.70
C PHE A 197 6.54 -17.04 -1.87
N ILE A 198 6.40 -18.35 -2.12
CA ILE A 198 7.04 -19.04 -3.24
C ILE A 198 6.62 -18.44 -4.58
N LEU A 199 5.31 -18.29 -4.83
CA LEU A 199 4.82 -17.69 -6.08
C LEU A 199 5.26 -16.24 -6.24
N SER A 200 5.35 -15.48 -5.15
CA SER A 200 5.81 -14.09 -5.17
C SER A 200 7.23 -13.96 -5.71
N PHE A 201 8.15 -14.86 -5.33
CA PHE A 201 9.50 -14.90 -5.90
C PHE A 201 9.50 -15.23 -7.39
N ILE A 202 8.67 -16.18 -7.81
CA ILE A 202 8.55 -16.58 -9.21
C ILE A 202 8.01 -15.42 -10.04
N SER A 203 6.93 -14.78 -9.58
CA SER A 203 6.32 -13.61 -10.22
C SER A 203 7.29 -12.44 -10.32
N LEU A 204 8.11 -12.19 -9.30
CA LEU A 204 9.11 -11.13 -9.32
C LEU A 204 10.18 -11.37 -10.39
N ARG A 205 10.61 -12.63 -10.56
CA ARG A 205 11.57 -12.99 -11.61
C ARG A 205 10.97 -12.77 -13.01
N ILE A 206 9.71 -13.16 -13.19
CA ILE A 206 8.98 -12.97 -14.45
C ILE A 206 8.79 -11.48 -14.74
N ASP A 207 8.36 -10.68 -13.76
CA ASP A 207 8.17 -9.23 -13.91
C ASP A 207 9.46 -8.54 -14.34
N ASN A 208 10.59 -8.87 -13.70
CA ASN A 208 11.89 -8.32 -14.06
C ASN A 208 12.28 -8.68 -15.51
N SER A 209 12.07 -9.92 -15.93
CA SER A 209 12.31 -10.34 -17.31
C SER A 209 11.43 -9.59 -18.31
N LEU A 210 10.13 -9.46 -18.03
CA LEU A 210 9.18 -8.73 -18.87
C LEU A 210 9.51 -7.23 -18.94
N ARG A 211 9.88 -6.62 -17.81
CA ARG A 211 10.28 -5.21 -17.75
C ARG A 211 11.52 -4.94 -18.61
N LEU A 212 12.51 -5.82 -18.57
CA LEU A 212 13.69 -5.73 -19.43
C LEU A 212 13.33 -5.91 -20.91
N TYR A 213 12.41 -6.82 -21.21
CA TYR A 213 11.90 -7.01 -22.57
C TYR A 213 11.19 -5.75 -23.09
N LEU A 214 10.20 -5.22 -22.35
CA LEU A 214 9.44 -4.04 -22.75
C LEU A 214 10.30 -2.78 -22.88
N LYS A 215 11.28 -2.58 -21.99
CA LYS A 215 12.23 -1.46 -22.09
C LYS A 215 13.01 -1.45 -23.40
N ARG A 216 13.27 -2.62 -24.00
CA ARG A 216 13.93 -2.70 -25.33
C ARG A 216 13.03 -2.19 -26.45
N PHE A 217 11.70 -2.31 -26.33
CA PHE A 217 10.75 -1.80 -27.33
C PHE A 217 10.44 -0.32 -27.17
N THR A 218 10.48 0.20 -25.94
CA THR A 218 10.12 1.60 -25.66
C THR A 218 11.32 2.55 -25.64
N SER A 219 12.55 2.03 -25.65
CA SER A 219 13.73 2.88 -25.80
C SER A 219 13.76 3.38 -27.25
N PRO A 220 13.65 4.71 -27.52
CA PRO A 220 13.89 5.21 -28.87
C PRO A 220 15.29 4.74 -29.26
N ALA A 221 15.42 4.17 -30.47
CA ALA A 221 16.70 3.86 -31.05
C ALA A 221 17.55 5.13 -30.95
N THR A 222 18.51 5.17 -30.04
CA THR A 222 19.54 6.20 -30.04
C THR A 222 20.28 6.02 -31.35
N CYS A 223 19.87 6.84 -32.33
CA CYS A 223 20.55 7.01 -33.60
C CYS A 223 22.01 7.28 -33.27
N SER A 224 22.87 6.30 -33.55
CA SER A 224 24.32 6.44 -33.50
C SER A 224 24.74 7.36 -34.64
N LEU A 225 24.54 8.67 -34.47
CA LEU A 225 25.17 9.68 -35.30
C LEU A 225 26.57 9.94 -34.74
N ASN A 226 27.52 9.21 -35.32
CA ASN A 226 28.89 9.62 -35.60
C ASN A 226 29.47 10.74 -34.72
N GLN A 227 30.15 10.36 -33.65
CA GLN A 227 31.36 11.08 -33.25
C GLN A 227 32.52 10.59 -34.11
N THR A 228 32.54 11.06 -35.35
CA THR A 228 33.76 11.19 -36.14
C THR A 228 33.90 12.65 -36.55
N VAL A 229 35.14 13.09 -36.57
CA VAL A 229 35.67 14.39 -37.04
C VAL A 229 36.05 15.39 -35.94
N LYS A 230 37.34 15.26 -35.59
CA LYS A 230 38.37 16.27 -35.25
C LYS A 230 38.28 17.03 -33.94
#